data_AF-A0A971PA10-F1
#
_entry.id   AF-A0A971PA10-F1
#
_cell.length_a   1.000
_cell.length_b   1.000
_cell.length_c   1.000
_cell.angle_alpha   90.00
_cell.angle_beta   90.00
_cell.angle_gamma   90.00
#
_symmetry.space_group_name_H-M   'P 1'
#
loop_
_entity.id
_entity.type
_entity.pdbx_description
1 polymer ?
#
loop_
_entity_poly.entity_id
_entity_poly.type
_entity_poly.pdbx_seq_one_letter_code
_entity_poly.pdbx_strand_id
1 'polypeptide(L)'
;MKNKILIRKIIIYALYIIILSAIQVSFSDTLILFGQVADLMLVFVIVCGYLFGTKDAIFVGLITGFFRDYYSGPALGGSPDQPSAIFGIGMLLLLYAGVLSSVLFKRAFHRKLPLAFVQVMIVTVAYKAIGHAIALGVQILSGNGSEYLSLISILINSILPQLLINLIAVVPIIFMMKYFGPYKKGINPDLSDEKSDSEAIWQSV
;
A
#
# COMPACT_ATOMS: atom_id res chain seq x y z
N MET A 1 -9.65 7.17 -29.34
CA MET A 1 -10.18 7.29 -27.95
C MET A 1 -9.33 6.56 -26.91
N LYS A 2 -8.88 5.32 -27.14
CA LYS A 2 -8.06 4.53 -26.20
C LYS A 2 -6.78 5.26 -25.71
N ASN A 3 -6.04 5.93 -26.60
CA ASN A 3 -4.82 6.66 -26.23
C ASN A 3 -5.06 7.79 -25.22
N LYS A 4 -6.17 8.52 -25.32
CA LYS A 4 -6.50 9.61 -24.37
C LYS A 4 -6.78 9.07 -22.95
N ILE A 5 -7.36 7.89 -22.84
CA ILE A 5 -7.63 7.23 -21.55
C ILE A 5 -6.33 6.74 -20.92
N LEU A 6 -5.46 6.10 -21.72
CA LEU A 6 -4.14 5.65 -21.26
C LEU A 6 -3.27 6.82 -20.77
N ILE A 7 -3.19 7.91 -21.55
CA ILE A 7 -2.43 9.10 -21.17
C ILE A 7 -2.95 9.68 -19.86
N ARG A 8 -4.28 9.83 -19.70
CA ARG A 8 -4.87 10.32 -18.46
C ARG A 8 -4.50 9.42 -17.27
N LYS A 9 -4.59 8.10 -17.42
CA LYS A 9 -4.25 7.14 -16.38
C LYS A 9 -2.79 7.28 -15.94
N ILE A 10 -1.87 7.37 -16.88
CA ILE A 10 -0.44 7.54 -16.62
C ILE A 10 -0.19 8.86 -15.87
N ILE A 11 -0.73 9.97 -16.37
CA ILE A 11 -0.55 11.30 -15.76
C ILE A 11 -1.08 11.31 -14.33
N ILE A 12 -2.27 10.75 -14.11
CA ILE A 12 -2.90 10.75 -12.78
C ILE A 12 -2.08 9.90 -11.80
N TYR A 13 -1.66 8.69 -12.19
CA TYR A 13 -0.82 7.88 -11.31
C TYR A 13 0.53 8.52 -11.03
N ALA A 14 1.20 9.08 -12.05
CA ALA A 14 2.47 9.77 -11.85
C ALA A 14 2.32 10.94 -10.86
N LEU A 15 1.27 11.73 -11.01
CA LEU A 15 0.98 12.85 -10.11
C LEU A 15 0.72 12.40 -8.68
N TYR A 16 -0.10 11.35 -8.48
CA TYR A 16 -0.33 10.80 -7.14
C TYR A 16 0.93 10.23 -6.51
N ILE A 17 1.72 9.48 -7.27
CA ILE A 17 2.98 8.89 -6.78
C ILE A 17 3.91 10.00 -6.32
N ILE A 18 4.12 11.04 -7.13
CA ILE A 18 5.02 12.15 -6.79
C ILE A 18 4.51 12.91 -5.56
N ILE A 19 3.23 13.30 -5.56
CA ILE A 19 2.66 14.09 -4.45
C ILE A 19 2.67 13.29 -3.15
N LEU A 20 2.21 12.05 -3.16
CA LEU A 20 2.17 11.23 -1.95
C LEU A 20 3.58 10.89 -1.46
N SER A 21 4.53 10.68 -2.37
CA SER A 21 5.94 10.50 -1.98
C SER A 21 6.53 11.76 -1.36
N ALA A 22 6.26 12.93 -1.94
CA ALA A 22 6.73 14.20 -1.39
C ALA A 22 6.11 14.47 0.00
N ILE A 23 4.81 14.24 0.16
CA ILE A 23 4.13 14.39 1.45
C ILE A 23 4.69 13.40 2.48
N GLN A 24 4.91 12.13 2.09
CA GLN A 24 5.46 11.10 2.95
C GLN A 24 6.81 11.51 3.57
N VAL A 25 7.67 12.15 2.79
CA VAL A 25 9.01 12.58 3.24
C VAL A 25 8.96 13.92 3.96
N SER A 26 7.95 14.75 3.68
CA SER A 26 7.83 16.10 4.26
C SER A 26 6.97 16.15 5.52
N PHE A 27 6.63 15.00 6.13
CA PHE A 27 5.88 15.00 7.38
C PHE A 27 6.68 15.70 8.47
N SER A 28 6.12 16.81 8.98
CA SER A 28 6.66 17.53 10.12
C SER A 28 6.47 16.72 11.40
N ASP A 29 7.38 16.87 12.37
CA ASP A 29 7.34 16.20 13.67
C ASP A 29 6.01 16.39 14.43
N THR A 30 5.27 17.47 14.12
CA THR A 30 3.95 17.75 14.70
C THR A 30 2.83 16.81 14.24
N LEU A 31 3.03 16.10 13.12
CA LEU A 31 2.06 15.17 12.54
C LEU A 31 2.39 13.71 12.85
N ILE A 32 3.40 13.47 13.70
CA ILE A 32 3.75 12.16 14.22
C ILE A 32 2.78 11.80 15.34
N LEU A 33 2.05 10.69 15.17
CA LEU A 33 1.07 10.22 16.14
C LEU A 33 1.63 8.95 16.81
N PHE A 34 1.84 9.00 18.13
CA PHE A 34 2.53 7.94 18.90
C PHE A 34 3.91 7.53 18.34
N GLY A 35 4.70 8.47 17.81
CA GLY A 35 6.01 8.16 17.24
C GLY A 35 5.97 7.47 15.86
N GLN A 36 4.79 7.33 15.25
CA GLN A 36 4.62 6.77 13.91
C GLN A 36 4.08 7.81 12.92
N VAL A 37 4.48 7.69 11.67
CA VAL A 37 3.99 8.50 10.55
C VAL A 37 3.05 7.65 9.69
N ALA A 38 2.04 8.29 9.09
CA ALA A 38 1.16 7.63 8.13
C ALA A 38 1.96 7.02 6.99
N ASP A 39 1.65 5.79 6.59
CA ASP A 39 2.26 5.16 5.42
C ASP A 39 1.38 5.42 4.19
N LEU A 40 1.43 6.66 3.68
CA LEU A 40 0.58 7.11 2.58
C LEU A 40 0.82 6.29 1.30
N MET A 41 2.07 5.90 1.08
CA MET A 41 2.47 5.06 -0.06
C MET A 41 1.80 3.67 0.02
N LEU A 42 1.86 3.00 1.17
CA LEU A 42 1.19 1.72 1.38
C LEU A 42 -0.32 1.84 1.21
N VAL A 43 -0.94 2.82 1.87
CA VAL A 43 -2.39 3.03 1.81
C VAL A 43 -2.83 3.29 0.37
N PHE A 44 -2.09 4.12 -0.38
CA PHE A 44 -2.37 4.39 -1.78
C PHE A 44 -2.31 3.16 -2.66
N VAL A 45 -1.29 2.32 -2.50
CA VAL A 45 -1.14 1.08 -3.28
C VAL A 45 -2.27 0.10 -2.98
N ILE A 46 -2.67 -0.04 -1.70
CA ILE A 46 -3.80 -0.89 -1.29
C ILE A 46 -5.11 -0.39 -1.90
N VAL A 47 -5.36 0.93 -1.82
CA VAL A 47 -6.56 1.53 -2.40
C VAL A 47 -6.58 1.40 -3.92
N CYS A 48 -5.42 1.55 -4.59
CA CYS A 48 -5.30 1.34 -6.02
C CYS A 48 -5.64 -0.10 -6.41
N GLY A 49 -5.08 -1.09 -5.73
CA GLY A 49 -5.37 -2.49 -6.03
C GLY A 49 -6.82 -2.86 -5.75
N TYR A 50 -7.40 -2.32 -4.67
CA TYR A 50 -8.82 -2.49 -4.36
C TYR A 50 -9.75 -1.89 -5.43
N LEU A 51 -9.53 -0.63 -5.81
CA LEU A 51 -10.45 0.11 -6.68
C LEU A 51 -10.24 -0.21 -8.16
N PHE A 52 -9.00 -0.43 -8.59
CA PHE A 52 -8.65 -0.48 -10.00
C PHE A 52 -8.21 -1.85 -10.50
N GLY A 53 -7.88 -2.78 -9.59
CA GLY A 53 -7.55 -4.17 -9.93
C GLY A 53 -6.05 -4.45 -10.00
N THR A 54 -5.71 -5.69 -10.35
CA THR A 54 -4.36 -6.26 -10.19
C THR A 54 -3.32 -5.60 -11.06
N LYS A 55 -3.63 -5.32 -12.34
CA LYS A 55 -2.67 -4.71 -13.27
C LYS A 55 -2.19 -3.36 -12.75
N ASP A 56 -3.13 -2.54 -12.29
CA ASP A 56 -2.81 -1.22 -11.74
C ASP A 56 -2.07 -1.32 -10.41
N ALA A 57 -2.47 -2.26 -9.57
CA ALA A 57 -1.77 -2.53 -8.31
C ALA A 57 -0.31 -2.92 -8.52
N ILE A 58 0.00 -3.73 -9.55
CA ILE A 58 1.36 -4.14 -9.88
C ILE A 58 2.20 -2.92 -10.27
N PHE A 59 1.74 -2.15 -11.25
CA PHE A 59 2.48 -0.98 -11.74
C PHE A 59 2.65 0.08 -10.65
N VAL A 60 1.56 0.43 -9.96
CA VAL A 60 1.58 1.43 -8.90
C VAL A 60 2.42 0.93 -7.72
N GLY A 61 2.30 -0.33 -7.33
CA GLY A 61 3.08 -0.95 -6.26
C GLY A 61 4.57 -0.92 -6.53
N LEU A 62 5.01 -1.28 -7.74
CA LEU A 62 6.43 -1.25 -8.11
C LEU A 62 7.00 0.16 -8.11
N ILE A 63 6.34 1.11 -8.78
CA ILE A 63 6.86 2.48 -8.90
C ILE A 63 6.83 3.17 -7.54
N THR A 64 5.73 3.06 -6.81
CA THR A 64 5.63 3.65 -5.46
C THR A 64 6.64 3.01 -4.52
N GLY A 65 6.85 1.69 -4.62
CA GLY A 65 7.85 1.00 -3.82
C GLY A 65 9.29 1.36 -4.17
N PHE A 66 9.57 1.70 -5.42
CA PHE A 66 10.85 2.27 -5.81
C PHE A 66 11.10 3.61 -5.11
N PHE A 67 10.11 4.51 -5.13
CA PHE A 67 10.21 5.79 -4.41
C PHE A 67 10.31 5.59 -2.90
N ARG A 68 9.61 4.59 -2.36
CA ARG A 68 9.70 4.22 -0.95
C ARG A 68 11.12 3.80 -0.58
N ASP A 69 11.72 2.90 -1.34
CA ASP A 69 13.08 2.42 -1.07
C ASP A 69 14.11 3.56 -1.22
N TYR A 70 13.89 4.44 -2.19
CA TYR A 70 14.77 5.59 -2.42
C TYR A 70 14.73 6.61 -1.28
N TYR A 71 13.55 6.94 -0.74
CA TYR A 71 13.40 7.98 0.28
C TYR A 71 13.30 7.50 1.73
N SER A 72 12.85 6.26 1.92
CA SER A 72 12.41 5.73 3.22
C SER A 72 12.71 4.22 3.34
N GLY A 73 13.73 3.76 2.61
CA GLY A 73 14.17 2.37 2.65
C GLY A 73 14.52 1.96 4.08
N PRO A 74 14.10 0.75 4.54
CA PRO A 74 14.46 0.29 5.86
C PRO A 74 15.99 0.18 5.97
N ALA A 75 16.55 0.87 6.95
CA ALA A 75 17.97 0.80 7.31
C ALA A 75 18.24 -0.58 7.91
N LEU A 76 18.54 -1.56 7.06
CA LEU A 76 18.82 -2.93 7.46
C LEU A 76 20.33 -3.14 7.39
N GLY A 77 20.99 -2.93 8.52
CA GLY A 77 22.44 -3.08 8.63
C GLY A 77 23.19 -1.85 8.14
N GLY A 78 24.15 -1.41 8.94
CA GLY A 78 24.86 -0.15 8.80
C GLY A 78 25.10 0.44 10.19
N SER A 79 26.29 1.00 10.44
CA SER A 79 26.51 1.81 11.64
C SER A 79 25.45 2.92 11.71
N PRO A 80 25.13 3.48 12.90
CA PRO A 80 24.20 4.61 13.05
C PRO A 80 24.47 5.77 12.07
N ASP A 81 25.72 5.91 11.63
CA ASP A 81 26.19 6.94 10.70
C ASP A 81 26.07 6.57 9.20
N GLN A 82 25.80 5.31 8.85
CA GLN A 82 25.66 4.84 7.46
C GLN A 82 24.59 3.74 7.35
N PRO A 83 23.29 4.08 7.42
CA PRO A 83 22.23 3.12 7.15
C PRO A 83 22.34 2.62 5.70
N SER A 84 22.56 1.32 5.50
CA SER A 84 22.43 0.75 4.16
C SER A 84 20.95 0.54 3.86
N ALA A 85 20.42 1.32 2.92
CA ALA A 85 19.08 1.11 2.41
C ALA A 85 19.12 -0.11 1.48
N ILE A 86 18.44 -1.20 1.84
CA ILE A 86 18.31 -2.34 0.94
C ILE A 86 17.31 -1.98 -0.14
N PHE A 87 17.84 -1.64 -1.30
CA PHE A 87 17.07 -1.34 -2.49
C PHE A 87 16.28 -2.58 -2.94
N GLY A 88 14.97 -2.46 -3.14
CA GLY A 88 14.10 -3.50 -3.69
C GLY A 88 13.17 -4.18 -2.67
N ILE A 89 13.40 -4.08 -1.37
CA ILE A 89 12.49 -4.68 -0.37
C ILE A 89 11.15 -3.96 -0.36
N GLY A 90 11.13 -2.63 -0.32
CA GLY A 90 9.90 -1.83 -0.37
C GLY A 90 9.19 -1.96 -1.71
N MET A 91 9.92 -2.09 -2.82
CA MET A 91 9.36 -2.45 -4.13
C MET A 91 8.56 -3.75 -4.07
N LEU A 92 9.17 -4.84 -3.58
CA LEU A 92 8.51 -6.14 -3.49
C LEU A 92 7.34 -6.10 -2.50
N LEU A 93 7.52 -5.50 -1.33
CA LEU A 93 6.47 -5.40 -0.32
C LEU A 93 5.25 -4.64 -0.86
N LEU A 94 5.45 -3.51 -1.54
CA LEU A 94 4.34 -2.74 -2.09
C LEU A 94 3.71 -3.41 -3.33
N LEU A 95 4.51 -4.07 -4.17
CA LEU A 95 3.98 -4.94 -5.24
C LEU A 95 3.02 -5.99 -4.65
N TYR A 96 3.48 -6.77 -3.67
CA TYR A 96 2.67 -7.84 -3.08
C TYR A 96 1.48 -7.29 -2.29
N ALA A 97 1.64 -6.17 -1.57
CA ALA A 97 0.54 -5.50 -0.91
C ALA A 97 -0.55 -5.09 -1.91
N GLY A 98 -0.16 -4.49 -3.04
CA GLY A 98 -1.06 -4.12 -4.13
C GLY A 98 -1.77 -5.34 -4.73
N VAL A 99 -1.02 -6.39 -5.08
CA VAL A 99 -1.61 -7.63 -5.64
C VAL A 99 -2.55 -8.27 -4.65
N LEU A 100 -2.14 -8.46 -3.40
CA LEU A 100 -2.96 -9.02 -2.34
C LEU A 100 -4.25 -8.22 -2.20
N SER A 101 -4.16 -6.90 -2.17
CA SER A 101 -5.30 -6.00 -2.08
C SER A 101 -6.28 -6.13 -3.28
N SER A 102 -5.78 -6.47 -4.47
CA SER A 102 -6.65 -6.64 -5.65
C SER A 102 -7.37 -8.00 -5.68
N VAL A 103 -6.84 -9.01 -4.98
CA VAL A 103 -7.36 -10.38 -4.95
C VAL A 103 -8.22 -10.61 -3.71
N LEU A 104 -7.82 -10.03 -2.58
CA LEU A 104 -8.58 -10.06 -1.33
C LEU A 104 -9.96 -9.45 -1.59
N PHE A 105 -11.01 -10.18 -1.23
CA PHE A 105 -12.42 -9.80 -1.45
C PHE A 105 -12.92 -9.72 -2.90
N LYS A 106 -12.10 -10.04 -3.92
CA LYS A 106 -12.51 -9.99 -5.34
C LYS A 106 -13.72 -10.88 -5.66
N ARG A 107 -13.80 -12.07 -5.05
CA ARG A 107 -14.90 -13.03 -5.28
C ARG A 107 -16.02 -12.99 -4.24
N ALA A 108 -15.73 -12.56 -3.03
CA ALA A 108 -16.66 -12.71 -1.90
C ALA A 108 -17.59 -11.50 -1.69
N PHE A 109 -17.21 -10.31 -2.16
CA PHE A 109 -17.98 -9.10 -1.89
C PHE A 109 -17.94 -8.09 -3.03
N HIS A 110 -19.13 -7.61 -3.44
CA HIS A 110 -19.27 -6.40 -4.24
C HIS A 110 -18.46 -5.27 -3.59
N ARG A 111 -17.64 -4.53 -4.37
CA ARG A 111 -16.67 -3.53 -3.89
C ARG A 111 -17.31 -2.37 -3.11
N LYS A 112 -17.68 -2.61 -1.85
CA LYS A 112 -18.27 -1.62 -0.93
C LYS A 112 -17.16 -0.84 -0.24
N LEU A 113 -17.37 0.48 -0.11
CA LEU A 113 -16.43 1.39 0.54
C LEU A 113 -15.87 0.91 1.90
N PRO A 114 -16.66 0.33 2.82
CA PRO A 114 -16.14 -0.15 4.11
C PRO A 114 -15.09 -1.26 3.98
N LEU A 115 -15.12 -2.06 2.91
CA LEU A 115 -14.14 -3.13 2.72
C LEU A 115 -12.75 -2.60 2.37
N ALA A 116 -12.64 -1.40 1.79
CA ALA A 116 -11.36 -0.75 1.58
C ALA A 116 -10.66 -0.47 2.92
N PHE A 117 -11.41 -0.09 3.96
CA PHE A 117 -10.87 0.13 5.31
C PHE A 117 -10.39 -1.18 5.92
N VAL A 118 -11.21 -2.23 5.86
CA VAL A 118 -10.85 -3.57 6.35
C VAL A 118 -9.59 -4.08 5.67
N GLN A 119 -9.48 -3.86 4.36
CA GLN A 119 -8.32 -4.28 3.59
C GLN A 119 -7.06 -3.52 3.98
N VAL A 120 -7.16 -2.21 4.21
CA VAL A 120 -6.04 -1.40 4.72
C VAL A 120 -5.61 -1.87 6.10
N MET A 121 -6.54 -2.25 6.98
CA MET A 121 -6.21 -2.84 8.28
C MET A 121 -5.42 -4.14 8.12
N ILE A 122 -5.97 -5.10 7.38
CA ILE A 122 -5.36 -6.43 7.20
C ILE A 122 -3.97 -6.30 6.59
N VAL A 123 -3.84 -5.53 5.50
CA VAL A 123 -2.56 -5.39 4.81
C VAL A 123 -1.56 -4.58 5.63
N THR A 124 -1.99 -3.58 6.42
CA THR A 124 -1.09 -2.84 7.33
C THR A 124 -0.54 -3.75 8.42
N VAL A 125 -1.36 -4.60 9.03
CA VAL A 125 -0.91 -5.56 10.04
C VAL A 125 0.08 -6.54 9.43
N ALA A 126 -0.25 -7.13 8.28
CA ALA A 126 0.65 -8.05 7.58
C ALA A 126 1.97 -7.36 7.20
N TYR A 127 1.91 -6.15 6.66
CA TYR A 127 3.08 -5.35 6.29
C TYR A 127 4.01 -5.10 7.47
N LYS A 128 3.48 -4.63 8.62
CA LYS A 128 4.30 -4.39 9.82
C LYS A 128 4.82 -5.68 10.44
N ALA A 129 4.01 -6.75 10.48
CA ALA A 129 4.44 -8.05 10.98
C ALA A 129 5.62 -8.60 10.17
N ILE A 130 5.55 -8.53 8.84
CA ILE A 130 6.64 -8.92 7.94
C ILE A 130 7.86 -8.03 8.15
N GLY A 131 7.69 -6.71 8.26
CA GLY A 131 8.79 -5.78 8.52
C GLY A 131 9.53 -6.10 9.82
N HIS A 132 8.81 -6.39 10.90
CA HIS A 132 9.40 -6.80 12.17
C HIS A 132 10.05 -8.19 12.09
N ALA A 133 9.47 -9.14 11.35
CA ALA A 133 10.07 -10.45 11.13
C ALA A 133 11.41 -10.35 10.37
N ILE A 134 11.47 -9.52 9.33
CA ILE A 134 12.72 -9.26 8.58
C ILE A 134 13.76 -8.61 9.50
N ALA A 135 13.38 -7.58 10.26
CA ALA A 135 14.28 -6.88 11.17
C ALA A 135 14.82 -7.79 12.28
N LEU A 136 13.98 -8.67 12.85
CA LEU A 136 14.40 -9.69 13.80
C LEU A 136 15.40 -10.67 13.15
N GLY A 137 15.10 -11.14 11.93
CA GLY A 137 15.99 -12.02 11.17
C GLY A 137 17.38 -11.40 10.97
N VAL A 138 17.44 -10.11 10.61
CA VAL A 138 18.71 -9.38 10.48
C VAL A 138 19.45 -9.30 11.81
N GLN A 139 18.77 -8.95 12.90
CA GLN A 139 19.41 -8.85 14.23
C GLN A 139 19.96 -10.19 14.74
N ILE A 140 19.25 -11.30 14.48
CA ILE A 140 19.72 -12.64 14.80
C ILE A 140 20.99 -12.96 14.01
N LEU A 141 21.01 -12.66 12.70
CA LEU A 141 22.19 -12.87 11.84
C LEU A 141 23.38 -11.98 12.24
N SER A 142 23.12 -10.79 12.78
CA SER A 142 24.16 -9.88 13.29
C SER A 142 24.63 -10.18 14.71
N GLY A 143 24.09 -11.21 15.37
CA GLY A 143 24.50 -11.61 16.73
C GLY A 143 23.85 -10.83 17.88
N ASN A 144 22.95 -9.88 17.58
CA ASN A 144 22.28 -9.00 18.56
C ASN A 144 20.81 -9.39 18.80
N GLY A 145 20.43 -10.63 18.50
CA GLY A 145 19.03 -11.08 18.52
C GLY A 145 18.29 -10.88 19.86
N SER A 146 19.02 -10.88 20.99
CA SER A 146 18.46 -10.68 22.33
C SER A 146 18.06 -9.23 22.64
N GLU A 147 18.55 -8.26 21.88
CA GLU A 147 18.25 -6.83 22.06
C GLU A 147 17.00 -6.39 21.27
N TYR A 148 16.36 -7.33 20.55
CA TYR A 148 15.18 -7.01 19.77
C TYR A 148 13.94 -6.77 20.64
N LEU A 149 13.04 -5.95 20.12
CA LEU A 149 11.79 -5.57 20.78
C LEU A 149 10.91 -6.79 21.09
N SER A 150 10.29 -6.79 22.27
CA SER A 150 9.27 -7.77 22.65
C SER A 150 8.06 -7.74 21.71
N LEU A 151 7.35 -8.87 21.58
CA LEU A 151 6.12 -8.93 20.76
C LEU A 151 5.06 -7.92 21.21
N ILE A 152 4.94 -7.70 22.53
CA ILE A 152 3.98 -6.76 23.10
C ILE A 152 4.34 -5.32 22.74
N SER A 153 5.63 -4.95 22.83
CA SER A 153 6.08 -3.61 22.43
C SER A 153 5.93 -3.38 20.93
N ILE A 154 6.16 -4.39 20.09
CA ILE A 154 5.89 -4.32 18.65
C ILE A 154 4.40 -4.04 18.39
N LEU A 155 3.51 -4.76 19.07
CA LEU A 155 2.07 -4.59 18.88
C LEU A 155 1.60 -3.18 19.30
N ILE A 156 1.98 -2.73 20.50
CA ILE A 156 1.48 -1.49 21.11
C ILE A 156 2.15 -0.25 20.52
N ASN A 157 3.46 -0.30 20.25
CA ASN A 157 4.23 0.89 19.86
C ASN A 157 4.47 1.00 18.34
N SER A 158 4.18 -0.04 17.57
CA SER A 158 4.39 -0.03 16.11
C SER A 158 3.13 -0.41 15.33
N ILE A 159 2.58 -1.60 15.54
CA ILE A 159 1.46 -2.10 14.71
C ILE A 159 0.19 -1.29 14.94
N LEU A 160 -0.24 -1.14 16.20
CA LEU A 160 -1.49 -0.48 16.53
C LEU A 160 -1.52 1.01 16.14
N PRO A 161 -0.48 1.82 16.45
CA PRO A 161 -0.46 3.20 16.01
C PRO A 161 -0.45 3.35 14.50
N GLN A 162 0.34 2.52 13.80
CA GLN A 162 0.37 2.55 12.33
C GLN A 162 -1.01 2.25 11.74
N LEU A 163 -1.69 1.23 12.27
CA LEU A 163 -3.03 0.85 11.83
C LEU A 163 -4.01 2.02 11.99
N LEU A 164 -4.01 2.68 13.15
CA LEU A 164 -4.90 3.81 13.43
C LEU A 164 -4.63 4.98 12.48
N ILE A 165 -3.37 5.34 12.27
CA ILE A 165 -3.01 6.45 11.39
C ILE A 165 -3.32 6.12 9.92
N ASN A 166 -3.04 4.89 9.48
CA ASN A 166 -3.36 4.46 8.11
C ASN A 166 -4.87 4.44 7.87
N LEU A 167 -5.68 4.09 8.88
CA LEU A 167 -7.14 4.18 8.83
C LEU A 167 -7.65 5.62 8.73
N ILE A 168 -6.95 6.60 9.31
CA ILE A 168 -7.27 8.01 9.12
C ILE A 168 -6.87 8.44 7.70
N ALA A 169 -5.66 8.07 7.26
CA ALA A 169 -5.11 8.42 5.97
C ALA A 169 -5.88 7.82 4.77
N VAL A 170 -6.55 6.68 4.95
CA VAL A 170 -7.31 6.04 3.88
C VAL A 170 -8.52 6.88 3.45
N VAL A 171 -9.12 7.67 4.36
CA VAL A 171 -10.31 8.49 4.06
C VAL A 171 -10.04 9.48 2.92
N PRO A 172 -9.05 10.39 3.03
CA PRO A 172 -8.75 11.32 1.95
C PRO A 172 -8.26 10.60 0.69
N ILE A 173 -7.46 9.53 0.82
CA ILE A 173 -6.95 8.79 -0.33
C ILE A 173 -8.08 8.15 -1.14
N ILE A 174 -9.05 7.49 -0.49
CA ILE A 174 -10.20 6.94 -1.21
C ILE A 174 -11.02 8.04 -1.85
N PHE A 175 -11.25 9.17 -1.17
CA PHE A 175 -11.98 10.30 -1.75
C PHE A 175 -11.28 10.80 -3.01
N MET A 176 -9.97 11.07 -2.93
CA MET A 176 -9.15 11.47 -4.06
C MET A 176 -9.23 10.45 -5.22
N MET A 177 -9.04 9.17 -4.95
CA MET A 177 -9.04 8.14 -6.00
C MET A 177 -10.43 7.89 -6.60
N LYS A 178 -11.50 8.07 -5.83
CA LYS A 178 -12.87 7.87 -6.31
C LYS A 178 -13.35 9.02 -7.20
N TYR A 179 -13.00 10.27 -6.86
CA TYR A 179 -13.47 11.46 -7.57
C TYR A 179 -12.49 11.96 -8.64
N PHE A 180 -11.19 11.86 -8.38
CA PHE A 180 -10.11 12.33 -9.26
C PHE A 180 -9.26 11.18 -9.81
N GLY A 181 -9.83 9.96 -9.81
CA GLY A 181 -9.15 8.75 -10.24
C GLY A 181 -8.81 8.67 -11.74
N PRO A 182 -7.99 7.68 -12.09
CA PRO A 182 -7.49 7.43 -13.45
C PRO A 182 -8.61 7.09 -14.44
N TYR A 183 -9.70 6.46 -13.97
CA TYR A 183 -10.83 6.06 -14.78
C TYR A 183 -12.03 7.00 -14.59
N LYS A 184 -12.75 7.28 -15.68
CA LYS A 184 -14.07 7.91 -15.59
C LYS A 184 -15.05 6.92 -14.96
N LYS A 185 -16.02 7.42 -14.18
CA LYS A 185 -17.06 6.62 -13.51
C LYS A 185 -17.68 5.62 -14.49
N GLY A 186 -17.54 4.31 -14.21
CA GLY A 186 -18.09 3.23 -15.03
C GLY A 186 -17.20 2.71 -16.18
N ILE A 187 -15.98 3.21 -16.36
CA ILE A 187 -15.06 2.81 -17.44
C ILE A 187 -13.78 2.19 -16.83
N ASN A 188 -13.90 1.12 -16.05
CA ASN A 188 -12.74 0.32 -15.68
C ASN A 188 -12.83 -1.03 -16.43
N PRO A 189 -11.92 -1.31 -17.38
CA PRO A 189 -11.95 -2.53 -18.19
C PRO A 189 -11.93 -3.81 -17.36
N ASP A 190 -11.11 -3.84 -16.31
CA ASP A 190 -10.98 -5.02 -15.43
C ASP A 190 -12.24 -5.22 -14.54
N LEU A 191 -13.18 -4.25 -14.52
CA LEU A 191 -14.49 -4.35 -13.86
C LEU A 191 -15.64 -4.60 -14.85
N SER A 192 -15.48 -4.24 -16.13
CA SER A 192 -16.52 -4.47 -17.15
C SER A 192 -16.56 -5.92 -17.62
N ASP A 193 -15.39 -6.57 -17.71
CA ASP A 193 -15.29 -7.99 -18.07
C ASP A 193 -16.01 -8.88 -17.03
N GLU A 194 -16.03 -8.44 -15.76
CA GLU A 194 -16.64 -9.17 -14.64
C GLU A 194 -18.19 -9.14 -14.66
N LYS A 195 -18.81 -8.06 -15.18
CA LYS A 195 -20.27 -8.05 -15.41
C LYS A 195 -20.69 -9.05 -16.49
N SER A 196 -19.89 -9.16 -17.55
CA SER A 196 -20.13 -10.11 -18.64
C SER A 196 -20.03 -11.56 -18.15
N ASP A 197 -19.00 -11.87 -17.36
CA ASP A 197 -18.81 -13.23 -16.83
C ASP A 197 -19.87 -13.62 -15.79
N SER A 198 -20.30 -12.68 -14.95
CA SER A 198 -21.38 -12.93 -14.00
C SER A 198 -22.73 -13.16 -14.70
N GLU A 199 -23.06 -12.40 -15.75
CA GLU A 199 -24.31 -12.59 -16.51
C GLU A 199 -24.31 -13.92 -17.29
N ALA A 200 -23.16 -14.37 -17.80
CA ALA A 200 -23.02 -15.66 -18.47
C ALA A 200 -23.23 -16.88 -17.55
N ILE A 201 -22.85 -16.77 -16.27
CA ILE A 201 -23.05 -17.83 -15.27
C ILE A 201 -24.54 -17.92 -14.86
N TRP A 202 -25.28 -16.81 -14.88
CA TRP A 202 -26.72 -16.82 -14.56
C TRP A 202 -27.60 -17.25 -15.73
N GLN A 203 -27.11 -17.18 -16.97
CA GLN A 203 -27.82 -17.67 -18.16
C GLN A 203 -27.54 -19.14 -18.49
N SER A 204 -26.65 -19.81 -17.73
CA SER A 204 -26.29 -21.21 -17.93
C SER A 204 -26.84 -22.15 -16.85
N VAL A 205 -27.79 -21.68 -16.01
CA VAL A 205 -28.54 -22.49 -15.03
C VAL A 205 -30.02 -22.52 -15.39
#